data_AF-A0A938VPM6-F1
#
_entry.id   AF-A0A938VPM6-F1
#
_cell.length_a   1.000
_cell.length_b   1.000
_cell.length_c   1.000
_cell.angle_alpha   90.00
_cell.angle_beta   90.00
_cell.angle_gamma   90.00
#
_symmetry.space_group_name_H-M   'P 1'
#
loop_
_entity.id
_entity.type
_entity.pdbx_description
1 polymer ?
#
loop_
_entity_poly.entity_id
_entity_poly.type
_entity_poly.pdbx_seq_one_letter_code
_entity_poly.pdbx_strand_id
1 'polypeptide(L)'
;MRPFPLLRLEPPAAPTLPRLSRRALGRGALALATLTVAPGVARAAVPLAVDRLFEAFVDAVGGISVVGAPLTPPFEREGRAAQVFERFLLEHWPENRGTDYEVQPAFLGELVSGRRYFEEPLAFRDSDEVVYFSATRHSLRFGFLAFWRRHGGLNLFGYPISEEVPD
;
A
#
# COMPACT_ATOMS: atom_id res chain seq x y z
N MET A 1 -18.92 -13.52 -5.28
CA MET A 1 -17.54 -13.09 -5.59
C MET A 1 -17.07 -13.85 -6.82
N ARG A 2 -16.84 -13.17 -7.94
CA ARG A 2 -16.21 -13.80 -9.11
C ARG A 2 -14.69 -13.78 -8.88
N PRO A 3 -13.96 -14.87 -9.20
CA PRO A 3 -12.50 -14.85 -9.12
C PRO A 3 -11.96 -13.80 -10.10
N PHE A 4 -11.03 -12.97 -9.63
CA PHE A 4 -10.30 -12.04 -10.49
C PHE A 4 -9.46 -12.84 -11.50
N PRO A 5 -9.58 -12.58 -12.81
CA PRO A 5 -8.76 -13.23 -13.80
C PRO A 5 -7.33 -12.70 -13.68
N LEU A 6 -6.36 -13.60 -13.50
CA LEU A 6 -4.93 -13.29 -13.54
C LEU A 6 -4.52 -12.97 -14.99
N LEU A 7 -4.83 -11.77 -15.48
CA LEU A 7 -4.13 -11.23 -16.65
C LEU A 7 -2.71 -10.88 -16.21
N ARG A 8 -1.80 -11.78 -16.57
CA ARG A 8 -0.37 -11.75 -16.26
C ARG A 8 0.31 -10.59 -17.00
N LEU A 9 0.18 -9.39 -16.46
CA LEU A 9 1.23 -8.38 -16.53
C LEU A 9 1.93 -8.44 -15.18
N GLU A 10 3.19 -8.84 -15.17
CA GLU A 10 4.01 -8.64 -13.97
C GLU A 10 3.92 -7.15 -13.61
N PRO A 11 3.64 -6.78 -12.35
CA PRO A 11 3.73 -5.39 -11.93
C PRO A 11 5.11 -4.84 -12.29
N PRO A 12 5.26 -3.51 -12.43
CA PRO A 12 6.60 -2.93 -12.44
C PRO A 12 7.39 -3.46 -11.25
N ALA A 13 8.68 -3.74 -11.45
CA ALA A 13 9.56 -4.09 -10.34
C ALA A 13 9.35 -3.07 -9.22
N ALA A 14 9.14 -3.56 -7.99
CA ALA A 14 9.09 -2.68 -6.82
C ALA A 14 10.30 -1.75 -6.92
N PRO A 15 10.11 -0.41 -6.79
CA PRO A 15 11.20 0.52 -6.98
C PRO A 15 12.36 0.10 -6.09
N THR A 16 13.52 -0.17 -6.69
CA THR A 16 14.74 -0.53 -5.97
C THR A 16 15.22 0.71 -5.22
N LEU A 17 14.67 0.96 -4.03
CA LEU A 17 15.07 2.11 -3.23
C LEU A 17 16.49 1.87 -2.69
N PRO A 18 17.38 2.88 -2.76
CA PRO A 18 18.76 2.71 -2.33
C PRO A 18 18.83 2.36 -0.84
N ARG A 19 19.55 1.27 -0.52
CA ARG A 19 19.83 0.86 0.86
C ARG A 19 20.65 1.95 1.56
N LEU A 20 20.03 2.68 2.50
CA LEU A 20 20.78 3.58 3.37
C LEU A 20 21.60 2.75 4.35
N SER A 21 22.93 2.93 4.34
CA SER A 21 23.83 2.29 5.29
C SER A 21 23.58 2.81 6.71
N ARG A 22 23.94 1.99 7.70
CA ARG A 22 23.74 2.15 9.17
C ARG A 22 24.15 3.50 9.80
N ARG A 23 24.64 4.48 9.05
CA ARG A 23 25.13 5.78 9.57
C ARG A 23 24.18 6.96 9.38
N ALA A 24 22.98 6.77 8.84
CA ALA A 24 22.00 7.84 8.65
C ALA A 24 20.66 7.56 9.34
N LEU A 25 20.66 7.25 10.64
CA LEU A 25 19.45 7.23 11.46
C LEU A 25 19.19 8.63 12.02
N GLY A 26 18.75 9.54 11.15
CA GLY A 26 17.96 10.69 11.58
C GLY A 26 16.53 10.21 11.82
N ARG A 27 16.00 10.44 13.02
CA ARG A 27 14.60 10.16 13.37
C ARG A 27 13.67 10.81 12.34
N GLY A 28 13.14 10.03 11.41
CA GLY A 28 12.11 10.46 10.47
C GLY A 28 10.82 10.68 11.25
N ALA A 29 10.59 11.91 11.70
CA ALA A 29 9.31 12.32 12.23
C ALA A 29 8.25 12.14 11.15
N LEU A 30 7.18 11.39 11.44
CA LEU A 30 5.92 11.54 10.72
C LEU A 30 5.50 13.02 10.86
N ALA A 31 5.71 13.81 9.82
CA ALA A 31 5.08 15.10 9.71
C ALA A 31 3.61 14.83 9.37
N LEU A 32 2.80 14.59 10.40
CA LEU A 32 1.37 14.87 10.33
C LEU A 32 1.27 16.32 9.86
N ALA A 33 0.79 16.54 8.64
CA ALA A 33 0.45 17.87 8.19
C ALA A 33 -0.61 18.41 9.14
N THR A 34 -0.20 19.24 10.10
CA THR A 34 -1.11 20.01 10.92
C THR A 34 -1.77 21.01 10.00
N LEU A 35 -2.99 20.69 9.53
CA LEU A 35 -3.84 21.67 8.89
C LEU A 35 -4.18 22.72 9.95
N THR A 36 -3.47 23.85 9.96
CA THR A 36 -3.83 24.99 10.79
C THR A 36 -5.15 25.54 10.28
N VAL A 37 -6.26 25.11 10.89
CA VAL A 37 -7.57 25.70 10.68
C VAL A 37 -7.65 26.95 11.56
N ALA A 38 -7.78 28.12 10.95
CA ALA A 38 -7.99 29.36 11.70
C ALA A 38 -9.26 29.25 12.56
N PRO A 39 -9.23 29.65 13.85
CA PRO A 39 -10.40 29.60 14.70
C PRO A 39 -11.42 30.65 14.24
N GLY A 40 -12.66 30.24 13.99
CA GLY A 40 -13.78 31.17 13.77
C GLY A 40 -14.64 30.93 12.53
N VAL A 41 -14.28 29.98 11.65
CA VAL A 41 -15.19 29.55 10.58
C VAL A 41 -15.71 28.17 10.96
N ALA A 42 -16.98 28.10 11.38
CA ALA A 42 -17.72 26.85 11.32
C ALA A 42 -17.80 26.44 9.85
N ARG A 43 -16.77 25.72 9.39
CA ARG A 43 -16.77 25.06 8.11
C ARG A 43 -17.84 24.00 8.23
N ALA A 44 -18.95 24.16 7.51
CA ALA A 44 -19.79 23.01 7.21
C ALA A 44 -18.84 21.91 6.75
N ALA A 45 -18.82 20.77 7.45
CA ALA A 45 -18.02 19.64 7.04
C ALA A 45 -18.51 19.28 5.64
N VAL A 46 -17.77 19.69 4.61
CA VAL A 46 -18.04 19.24 3.25
C VAL A 46 -17.94 17.73 3.34
N PRO A 47 -19.02 16.97 3.02
CA PRO A 47 -18.95 15.53 3.05
C PRO A 47 -17.78 15.13 2.15
N LEU A 48 -16.80 14.46 2.76
CA LEU A 48 -15.63 14.02 2.04
C LEU A 48 -16.09 12.94 1.07
N ALA A 49 -15.84 13.17 -0.22
CA ALA A 49 -16.13 12.23 -1.28
C ALA A 49 -14.86 11.47 -1.65
N VAL A 50 -15.02 10.24 -2.13
CA VAL A 50 -13.96 9.54 -2.85
C VAL A 50 -13.64 10.37 -4.09
N ASP A 51 -12.37 10.71 -4.31
CA ASP A 51 -12.00 11.37 -5.57
C ASP A 51 -12.15 10.40 -6.74
N ARG A 52 -12.54 10.90 -7.92
CA ARG A 52 -12.77 10.09 -9.13
C ARG A 52 -11.56 9.25 -9.53
N LEU A 53 -10.35 9.70 -9.22
CA LEU A 53 -9.13 8.93 -9.44
C LEU A 53 -9.12 7.61 -8.68
N PHE A 54 -9.78 7.53 -7.52
CA PHE A 54 -9.75 6.38 -6.62
C PHE A 54 -11.02 5.52 -6.68
N GLU A 55 -12.13 6.02 -7.25
CA GLU A 55 -13.43 5.31 -7.30
C GLU A 55 -13.30 3.88 -7.85
N ALA A 56 -12.62 3.71 -8.99
CA ALA A 56 -12.47 2.40 -9.62
C ALA A 56 -11.74 1.38 -8.73
N PHE A 57 -10.67 1.82 -8.04
CA PHE A 57 -9.95 0.96 -7.11
C PHE A 57 -10.82 0.62 -5.90
N VAL A 58 -11.48 1.63 -5.32
CA VAL A 58 -12.37 1.46 -4.16
C VAL A 58 -13.44 0.43 -4.48
N ASP A 59 -14.11 0.54 -5.62
CA ASP A 59 -15.13 -0.43 -6.06
C ASP A 59 -14.54 -1.83 -6.27
N ALA A 60 -13.37 -1.92 -6.92
CA ALA A 60 -12.72 -3.19 -7.23
C ALA A 60 -12.36 -4.01 -5.98
N VAL A 61 -11.97 -3.33 -4.88
CA VAL A 61 -11.59 -4.01 -3.62
C VAL A 61 -12.76 -4.26 -2.67
N GLY A 62 -13.98 -3.84 -3.00
CA GLY A 62 -15.18 -4.07 -2.19
C GLY A 62 -15.80 -2.82 -1.56
N GLY A 63 -15.47 -1.64 -2.07
CA GLY A 63 -16.07 -0.36 -1.71
C GLY A 63 -15.65 0.14 -0.33
N ILE A 64 -16.42 1.13 0.16
CA ILE A 64 -16.23 1.77 1.47
C ILE A 64 -16.23 0.77 2.63
N SER A 65 -16.91 -0.38 2.51
CA SER A 65 -16.88 -1.43 3.53
C SER A 65 -15.48 -2.02 3.75
N VAL A 66 -14.63 -1.99 2.72
CA VAL A 66 -13.24 -2.45 2.76
C VAL A 66 -12.29 -1.30 3.01
N VAL A 67 -12.42 -0.18 2.30
CA VAL A 67 -11.45 0.93 2.40
C VAL A 67 -11.71 1.92 3.54
N GLY A 68 -12.95 1.99 4.01
CA GLY A 68 -13.42 2.97 5.00
C GLY A 68 -13.81 4.32 4.39
N ALA A 69 -14.40 5.19 5.20
CA ALA A 69 -14.78 6.53 4.75
C ALA A 69 -13.54 7.38 4.41
N PRO A 70 -13.64 8.33 3.45
CA PRO A 70 -12.56 9.28 3.20
C PRO A 70 -12.38 10.22 4.41
N LEU A 71 -11.12 10.41 4.80
CA LEU A 71 -10.70 11.29 5.91
C LEU A 71 -10.10 12.61 5.42
N THR A 72 -9.74 12.70 4.15
CA THR A 72 -9.26 13.94 3.51
C THR A 72 -9.92 14.15 2.15
N PRO A 73 -9.96 15.40 1.63
CA PRO A 73 -9.97 15.64 0.19
C PRO A 73 -8.70 15.04 -0.46
N PRO A 74 -8.66 14.88 -1.80
CA PRO A 74 -7.42 14.53 -2.48
C PRO A 74 -6.36 15.63 -2.29
N PHE A 75 -5.10 15.22 -2.16
CA PHE A 75 -3.95 16.10 -2.00
C PHE A 75 -2.74 15.53 -2.75
N GLU A 76 -1.68 16.32 -2.86
CA GLU A 76 -0.43 15.85 -3.45
C GLU A 76 0.53 15.33 -2.38
N ARG A 77 1.12 14.15 -2.60
CA ARG A 77 2.15 13.54 -1.78
C ARG A 77 3.28 13.06 -2.68
N GLU A 78 4.48 13.60 -2.48
CA GLU A 78 5.69 13.16 -3.20
C GLU A 78 5.51 13.15 -4.74
N GLY A 79 4.81 14.14 -5.31
CA GLY A 79 4.52 14.21 -6.75
C GLY A 79 3.31 13.38 -7.22
N ARG A 80 2.59 12.71 -6.31
CA ARG A 80 1.46 11.83 -6.61
C ARG A 80 0.17 12.38 -6.03
N ALA A 81 -0.95 12.19 -6.72
CA ALA A 81 -2.26 12.41 -6.12
C ALA A 81 -2.51 11.31 -5.06
N ALA A 82 -3.01 11.71 -3.89
CA ALA A 82 -3.26 10.80 -2.78
C ALA A 82 -4.53 11.20 -2.01
N GLN A 83 -5.15 10.24 -1.34
CA GLN A 83 -6.28 10.48 -0.44
C GLN A 83 -6.24 9.51 0.75
N VAL A 84 -6.48 10.04 1.96
CA VAL A 84 -6.56 9.23 3.19
C VAL A 84 -8.00 8.74 3.36
N PHE A 85 -8.14 7.44 3.62
CA PHE A 85 -9.35 6.76 4.06
C PHE A 85 -9.10 6.16 5.46
N GLU A 86 -10.16 5.72 6.16
CA GLU A 86 -10.01 5.13 7.50
C GLU A 86 -9.05 3.95 7.56
N ARG A 87 -8.87 3.20 6.46
CA ARG A 87 -8.06 1.97 6.44
C ARG A 87 -6.90 1.98 5.44
N PHE A 88 -6.89 2.93 4.51
CA PHE A 88 -5.83 3.05 3.51
C PHE A 88 -5.49 4.51 3.22
N LEU A 89 -4.22 4.76 2.95
CA LEU A 89 -3.80 5.89 2.13
C LEU A 89 -3.73 5.37 0.70
N LEU A 90 -4.52 5.90 -0.23
CA LEU A 90 -4.45 5.53 -1.65
C LEU A 90 -3.60 6.54 -2.41
N GLU A 91 -2.79 6.06 -3.34
CA GLU A 91 -1.90 6.86 -4.19
C GLU A 91 -2.13 6.53 -5.66
N HIS A 92 -2.09 7.55 -6.52
CA HIS A 92 -2.09 7.39 -7.97
C HIS A 92 -0.66 7.30 -8.50
N TRP A 93 -0.40 6.29 -9.32
CA TRP A 93 0.87 5.95 -9.94
C TRP A 93 0.76 6.17 -11.46
N PRO A 94 0.95 7.40 -11.96
CA PRO A 94 0.75 7.72 -13.37
C PRO A 94 1.71 6.95 -14.31
N GLU A 95 2.85 6.49 -13.82
CA GLU A 95 3.76 5.61 -14.56
C GLU A 95 3.17 4.22 -14.86
N ASN A 96 2.14 3.80 -14.10
CA ASN A 96 1.46 2.52 -14.25
C ASN A 96 0.14 2.64 -15.02
N ARG A 97 -0.04 3.75 -15.75
CA ARG A 97 -1.29 4.09 -16.42
C ARG A 97 -1.80 2.95 -17.30
N GLY A 98 -3.08 2.60 -17.13
CA GLY A 98 -3.74 1.53 -17.88
C GLY A 98 -3.48 0.12 -17.33
N THR A 99 -2.88 -0.01 -16.15
CA THR A 99 -2.72 -1.29 -15.45
C THR A 99 -3.53 -1.31 -14.14
N ASP A 100 -3.69 -2.48 -13.55
CA ASP A 100 -4.30 -2.64 -12.22
C ASP A 100 -3.50 -1.95 -11.09
N TYR A 101 -2.28 -1.47 -11.39
CA TYR A 101 -1.36 -0.83 -10.44
C TYR A 101 -1.32 0.70 -10.57
N GLU A 102 -2.21 1.29 -11.38
CA GLU A 102 -2.34 2.75 -11.50
C GLU A 102 -2.82 3.40 -10.19
N VAL A 103 -3.58 2.69 -9.36
CA VAL A 103 -3.96 3.12 -8.01
C VAL A 103 -3.64 2.00 -7.03
N GLN A 104 -2.93 2.33 -5.97
CA GLN A 104 -2.52 1.35 -4.96
C GLN A 104 -2.54 1.99 -3.57
N PRO A 105 -2.70 1.20 -2.49
CA PRO A 105 -2.39 1.67 -1.16
C PRO A 105 -0.91 2.07 -1.05
N ALA A 106 -0.62 3.12 -0.29
CA ALA A 106 0.75 3.45 0.08
C ALA A 106 1.40 2.24 0.78
N PHE A 107 2.73 2.14 0.69
CA PHE A 107 3.51 1.05 1.29
C PHE A 107 3.47 1.09 2.83
N LEU A 108 2.36 0.66 3.43
CA LEU A 108 2.14 0.67 4.89
C LEU A 108 3.25 -0.09 5.62
N GLY A 109 3.74 -1.18 5.04
CA GLY A 109 4.89 -1.91 5.57
C GLY A 109 6.14 -1.03 5.72
N GLU A 110 6.47 -0.20 4.73
CA GLU A 110 7.57 0.77 4.84
C GLU A 110 7.28 1.86 5.87
N LEU A 111 6.07 2.41 5.85
CA LEU A 111 5.65 3.50 6.74
C LEU A 111 5.72 3.07 8.22
N VAL A 112 5.29 1.85 8.52
CA VAL A 112 5.24 1.30 9.89
C VAL A 112 6.60 0.76 10.32
N SER A 113 7.34 0.09 9.43
CA SER A 113 8.66 -0.47 9.77
C SER A 113 9.78 0.57 9.77
N GLY A 114 9.53 1.79 9.28
CA GLY A 114 10.55 2.83 9.13
C GLY A 114 11.70 2.41 8.21
N ARG A 115 11.41 1.55 7.21
CA ARG A 115 12.40 0.95 6.31
C ARG A 115 13.51 0.19 7.05
N ARG A 116 13.17 -0.46 8.16
CA ARG A 116 14.09 -1.36 8.85
C ARG A 116 14.51 -2.50 7.91
N TYR A 117 15.77 -2.90 8.03
CA TYR A 117 16.26 -4.10 7.36
C TYR A 117 15.67 -5.37 8.01
N PHE A 118 15.12 -6.24 7.17
CA PHE A 118 14.72 -7.60 7.51
C PHE A 118 15.69 -8.58 6.86
N GLU A 119 15.98 -9.68 7.57
CA GLU A 119 16.82 -10.74 7.01
C GLU A 119 16.11 -11.41 5.83
N GLU A 120 16.82 -11.56 4.72
CA GLU A 120 16.30 -12.16 3.50
C GLU A 120 16.55 -13.67 3.53
N PRO A 121 15.52 -14.52 3.34
CA PRO A 121 15.74 -15.95 3.22
C PRO A 121 16.49 -16.28 1.93
N LEU A 122 17.17 -17.42 1.93
CA LEU A 122 17.65 -18.03 0.70
C LEU A 122 16.45 -18.30 -0.22
N ALA A 123 16.62 -18.04 -1.52
CA ALA A 123 15.59 -18.36 -2.49
C ALA A 123 15.30 -19.86 -2.51
N PHE A 124 14.02 -20.21 -2.61
CA PHE A 124 13.56 -21.60 -2.64
C PHE A 124 12.42 -21.74 -3.66
N ARG A 125 12.05 -22.99 -3.97
CA ARG A 125 10.92 -23.28 -4.87
C ARG A 125 9.60 -23.09 -4.15
N ASP A 126 8.66 -22.45 -4.84
CA ASP A 126 7.30 -22.27 -4.36
C ASP A 126 6.57 -23.60 -4.15
N SER A 127 5.59 -23.57 -3.24
CA SER A 127 4.59 -24.59 -3.02
C SER A 127 3.23 -23.94 -2.72
N ASP A 128 2.21 -24.76 -2.45
CA ASP A 128 0.90 -24.26 -2.04
C ASP A 128 0.94 -23.53 -0.69
N GLU A 129 1.91 -23.88 0.17
CA GLU A 129 2.05 -23.37 1.53
C GLU A 129 3.12 -22.28 1.66
N VAL A 130 4.00 -22.12 0.68
CA VAL A 130 5.05 -21.09 0.73
C VAL A 130 5.37 -20.54 -0.65
N VAL A 131 5.50 -19.23 -0.77
CA VAL A 131 5.87 -18.55 -2.03
C VAL A 131 6.99 -17.56 -1.77
N TYR A 132 8.05 -17.65 -2.57
CA TYR A 132 9.17 -16.71 -2.58
C TYR A 132 8.96 -15.64 -3.65
N PHE A 133 9.12 -14.37 -3.27
CA PHE A 133 8.96 -13.23 -4.16
C PHE A 133 10.34 -12.63 -4.47
N SER A 134 10.83 -12.88 -5.69
CA SER A 134 12.16 -12.39 -6.11
C SER A 134 12.26 -10.87 -6.16
N ALA A 135 11.15 -10.16 -6.39
CA ALA A 135 11.10 -8.70 -6.46
C ALA A 135 11.55 -8.04 -5.15
N THR A 136 11.19 -8.62 -4.00
CA THR A 136 11.55 -8.12 -2.67
C THR A 136 12.51 -9.01 -1.92
N ARG A 137 12.79 -10.22 -2.42
CA ARG A 137 13.59 -11.27 -1.77
C ARG A 137 13.04 -11.71 -0.42
N HIS A 138 11.72 -11.72 -0.30
CA HIS A 138 10.99 -12.17 0.87
C HIS A 138 9.94 -13.22 0.51
N SER A 139 9.39 -13.89 1.52
CA SER A 139 8.40 -14.93 1.31
C SER A 139 7.16 -14.76 2.17
N LEU A 140 6.06 -15.38 1.72
CA LEU A 140 4.87 -15.58 2.55
C LEU A 140 4.66 -17.07 2.77
N ARG A 141 4.23 -17.43 3.97
CA ARG A 141 4.06 -18.82 4.38
C ARG A 141 2.65 -19.05 4.94
N PHE A 142 2.20 -20.30 4.88
CA PHE A 142 1.03 -20.85 5.58
C PHE A 142 -0.19 -19.90 5.64
N GLY A 143 -0.59 -19.52 6.85
CA GLY A 143 -1.78 -18.71 7.10
C GLY A 143 -1.72 -17.33 6.47
N PHE A 144 -0.55 -16.67 6.47
CA PHE A 144 -0.37 -15.36 5.86
C PHE A 144 -0.48 -15.43 4.34
N LEU A 145 0.15 -16.41 3.70
CA LEU A 145 0.02 -16.64 2.26
C LEU A 145 -1.45 -16.91 1.88
N ALA A 146 -2.13 -17.76 2.66
CA ALA A 146 -3.52 -18.09 2.41
C ALA A 146 -4.44 -16.86 2.59
N PHE A 147 -4.17 -16.02 3.59
CA PHE A 147 -4.89 -14.76 3.79
C PHE A 147 -4.65 -13.79 2.64
N TRP A 148 -3.39 -13.54 2.28
CA TRP A 148 -2.98 -12.66 1.19
C TRP A 148 -3.69 -13.04 -0.12
N ARG A 149 -3.66 -14.32 -0.50
CA ARG A 149 -4.32 -14.82 -1.72
C ARG A 149 -5.84 -14.60 -1.72
N ARG A 150 -6.50 -14.71 -0.55
CA ARG A 150 -7.96 -14.57 -0.44
C ARG A 150 -8.45 -13.12 -0.43
N HIS A 151 -7.62 -12.17 0.01
CA HIS A 151 -8.08 -10.81 0.34
C HIS A 151 -7.46 -9.73 -0.57
N GLY A 152 -7.18 -10.05 -1.83
CA GLY A 152 -6.75 -9.07 -2.83
C GLY A 152 -5.27 -9.14 -3.21
N GLY A 153 -4.50 -9.98 -2.51
CA GLY A 153 -3.12 -10.32 -2.87
C GLY A 153 -2.27 -9.10 -3.16
N LEU A 154 -1.61 -9.14 -4.31
CA LEU A 154 -0.66 -8.13 -4.73
C LEU A 154 -1.28 -6.73 -4.85
N ASN A 155 -2.52 -6.63 -5.31
CA ASN A 155 -3.18 -5.35 -5.55
C ASN A 155 -3.51 -4.60 -4.25
N LEU A 156 -3.74 -5.34 -3.15
CA LEU A 156 -4.09 -4.74 -1.86
C LEU A 156 -2.91 -4.66 -0.89
N PHE A 157 -2.08 -5.71 -0.85
CA PHE A 157 -1.00 -5.83 0.13
C PHE A 157 0.39 -5.58 -0.44
N GLY A 158 0.54 -5.58 -1.76
CA GLY A 158 1.86 -5.56 -2.39
C GLY A 158 2.64 -6.86 -2.16
N TYR A 159 3.94 -6.79 -2.46
CA TYR A 159 4.91 -7.84 -2.13
C TYR A 159 5.30 -7.78 -0.64
N PRO A 160 5.62 -8.92 0.00
CA PRO A 160 6.16 -8.92 1.35
C PRO A 160 7.51 -8.19 1.39
N ILE A 161 7.79 -7.48 2.48
CA ILE A 161 9.09 -6.83 2.74
C ILE A 161 9.82 -7.43 3.95
N SER A 162 9.26 -8.49 4.51
CA SER A 162 9.81 -9.27 5.62
C SER A 162 9.19 -10.65 5.61
N GLU A 163 9.80 -11.57 6.35
CA GLU A 163 9.12 -12.78 6.80
C GLU A 163 8.10 -12.45 7.89
N GLU A 164 7.29 -13.44 8.26
CA GLU A 164 6.41 -13.36 9.43
C GLU A 164 7.23 -13.04 10.69
N VAL A 165 6.85 -11.96 11.38
CA VAL A 165 7.49 -11.55 12.62
C VAL A 165 6.71 -12.17 13.78
N PRO A 166 7.32 -13.03 14.60
CA PRO A 166 6.66 -13.53 15.80
C PRO A 166 6.47 -12.38 16.81
N ASP A 167 5.39 -12.46 17.59
CA ASP A 167 5.07 -11.51 18.66
C ASP A 167 6.21 -11.36 19.70
#